data_AF-A0A927TJT1-F1
#
_entry.id   AF-A0A927TJT1-F1
#
_cell.length_a   1.000
_cell.length_b   1.000
_cell.length_c   1.000
_cell.angle_alpha   90.00
_cell.angle_beta   90.00
_cell.angle_gamma   90.00
#
_symmetry.space_group_name_H-M   'P 1'
#
loop_
_entity.id
_entity.type
_entity.pdbx_description
1 polymer ?
#
loop_
_entity_poly.entity_id
_entity_poly.type
_entity_poly.pdbx_seq_one_letter_code
_entity_poly.pdbx_strand_id
1 'polypeptide(L)'
;MQRVVGIIFIIAGCSGLGLLYRQDLCQGLQELRNLKHMLEMLMSEIRYHKSTLPEACRQVGKRTQEPYGSALLSLYDMLREHNGKSFREGWRENMEKCLKKLPVSEKERDMVFGVGECEGFSDPDMQLRAMEQYRDMLESRVKTREAQLHQQGRMAAGLGIMSGLLLVIILI
;
A
#
# COMPACT_ATOMS: atom_id res chain seq x y z
N MET A 1 11.12 -27.54 -37.31
CA MET A 1 10.40 -27.76 -36.03
C MET A 1 11.10 -27.17 -34.81
N GLN A 2 12.41 -27.37 -34.58
CA GLN A 2 13.11 -26.90 -33.36
C GLN A 2 13.06 -25.38 -33.13
N ARG A 3 13.04 -24.57 -34.21
CA ARG A 3 13.00 -23.10 -34.12
C ARG A 3 11.66 -22.55 -33.61
N VAL A 4 10.54 -23.20 -33.96
CA VAL A 4 9.19 -22.80 -33.53
C VAL A 4 8.99 -23.05 -32.04
N VAL A 5 9.53 -24.17 -31.53
CA VAL A 5 9.48 -24.50 -30.10
C VAL A 5 10.25 -23.49 -29.25
N GLY A 6 11.43 -23.06 -29.70
CA GLY A 6 12.22 -22.03 -29.01
C GLY A 6 11.50 -20.69 -28.93
N ILE A 7 10.83 -20.29 -30.01
CA ILE A 7 10.03 -19.06 -30.05
C ILE A 7 8.85 -19.11 -29.06
N ILE A 8 8.12 -20.21 -29.02
CA ILE A 8 6.99 -20.39 -28.10
C ILE A 8 7.47 -20.30 -26.64
N PHE A 9 8.64 -20.89 -26.33
CA PHE A 9 9.24 -20.81 -25.00
C PHE A 9 9.63 -19.38 -24.59
N ILE A 10 10.20 -18.59 -25.51
CA ILE A 10 10.56 -17.20 -25.24
C ILE A 10 9.29 -16.36 -24.99
N ILE A 11 8.25 -16.53 -25.81
CA ILE A 11 6.99 -15.80 -25.66
C ILE A 11 6.29 -16.19 -24.35
N ALA A 12 6.25 -17.49 -24.03
CA ALA A 12 5.68 -17.97 -22.77
C ALA A 12 6.45 -17.44 -21.56
N GLY A 13 7.78 -17.41 -21.61
CA GLY A 13 8.63 -16.86 -20.56
C GLY A 13 8.43 -15.36 -20.35
N CYS A 14 8.44 -14.57 -21.43
CA CYS A 14 8.19 -13.13 -21.35
C CYS A 14 6.78 -12.79 -20.89
N SER A 15 5.77 -13.56 -21.33
CA SER A 15 4.37 -13.38 -20.93
C SER A 15 4.16 -13.76 -19.45
N GLY A 16 4.77 -14.85 -18.99
CA GLY A 16 4.69 -15.29 -17.59
C GLY A 16 5.30 -14.27 -16.62
N LEU A 17 6.49 -13.74 -16.94
CA LEU A 17 7.12 -12.69 -16.14
C LEU A 17 6.28 -11.39 -16.12
N GLY A 18 5.65 -11.05 -17.24
CA GLY A 18 4.74 -9.90 -17.33
C GLY A 18 3.50 -10.05 -16.45
N LEU A 19 2.94 -11.25 -16.34
CA LEU A 19 1.78 -11.52 -15.48
C LEU A 19 2.14 -11.42 -13.99
N LEU A 20 3.27 -11.99 -13.58
CA LEU A 20 3.75 -11.91 -12.20
C LEU A 20 4.00 -10.45 -11.78
N TYR A 21 4.67 -9.68 -12.65
CA TYR A 21 4.91 -8.27 -12.38
C TYR A 21 3.62 -7.45 -12.25
N ARG A 22 2.60 -7.75 -13.07
CA ARG A 22 1.28 -7.11 -12.94
C ARG A 22 0.56 -7.50 -11.65
N GLN A 23 0.72 -8.75 -11.19
CA GLN A 23 0.16 -9.20 -9.92
C GLN A 23 0.78 -8.44 -8.75
N ASP A 24 2.11 -8.32 -8.69
CA ASP A 24 2.79 -7.57 -7.63
C ASP A 24 2.36 -6.09 -7.58
N LEU A 25 2.22 -5.46 -8.75
CA LEU A 25 1.74 -4.08 -8.85
C LEU A 25 0.29 -3.94 -8.37
N CYS A 26 -0.60 -4.86 -8.75
CA CYS A 26 -1.99 -4.88 -8.27
C CYS A 26 -2.07 -5.11 -6.76
N GLN A 27 -1.25 -6.02 -6.21
CA GLN A 27 -1.19 -6.28 -4.78
C GLN A 27 -0.74 -5.02 -4.03
N GLY A 28 0.35 -4.37 -4.47
CA GLY A 28 0.80 -3.12 -3.85
C GLY A 28 -0.26 -2.01 -3.88
N LEU A 29 -1.02 -1.93 -4.97
CA LEU A 29 -2.13 -0.98 -5.08
C LEU A 29 -3.27 -1.27 -4.10
N GLN A 30 -3.59 -2.55 -3.91
CA GLN A 30 -4.58 -2.97 -2.93
C GLN A 30 -4.12 -2.63 -1.50
N GLU A 31 -2.85 -2.83 -1.17
CA GLU A 31 -2.32 -2.46 0.15
C GLU A 31 -2.35 -0.95 0.41
N LEU A 32 -2.04 -0.14 -0.60
CA LEU A 32 -2.21 1.32 -0.53
C LEU A 32 -3.65 1.73 -0.24
N ARG A 33 -4.63 1.06 -0.86
CA ARG A 33 -6.06 1.30 -0.59
C ARG A 33 -6.44 0.85 0.83
N ASN A 34 -5.92 -0.29 1.29
CA ASN A 34 -6.13 -0.78 2.65
C ASN A 34 -5.58 0.22 3.69
N LEU A 35 -4.37 0.76 3.46
CA LEU A 35 -3.77 1.80 4.29
C LEU A 35 -4.62 3.07 4.34
N LYS A 36 -5.08 3.55 3.18
CA LYS A 36 -5.98 4.70 3.10
C LYS A 36 -7.27 4.44 3.89
N HIS A 37 -7.89 3.28 3.71
CA HIS A 37 -9.12 2.92 4.39
C HIS A 37 -8.93 2.84 5.91
N MET A 38 -7.82 2.26 6.37
CA MET A 38 -7.44 2.24 7.78
C MET A 38 -7.28 3.64 8.37
N LEU A 39 -6.62 4.56 7.63
CA LEU A 39 -6.50 5.95 8.05
C LEU A 39 -7.85 6.67 8.10
N GLU A 40 -8.75 6.42 7.13
CA GLU A 40 -10.12 6.95 7.14
C GLU A 40 -10.93 6.46 8.35
N MET A 41 -10.78 5.18 8.72
CA MET A 41 -11.39 4.64 9.93
C MET A 41 -10.86 5.33 11.19
N LEU A 42 -9.54 5.52 11.32
CA LEU A 42 -8.94 6.24 12.44
C LEU A 42 -9.48 7.66 12.55
N MET A 43 -9.52 8.40 11.44
CA MET A 43 -10.08 9.75 11.39
C MET A 43 -11.57 9.77 11.78
N SER A 44 -12.34 8.77 11.37
CA SER A 44 -13.76 8.67 11.74
C SER A 44 -13.95 8.44 13.24
N GLU A 45 -13.14 7.58 13.86
CA GLU A 45 -13.20 7.34 15.30
C GLU A 45 -12.83 8.59 16.11
N ILE A 46 -11.81 9.33 15.68
CA ILE A 46 -11.42 10.59 16.34
C ILE A 46 -12.51 11.66 16.17
N ARG A 47 -13.07 11.79 14.96
CA ARG A 47 -14.08 12.79 14.64
C ARG A 47 -15.41 12.57 15.36
N TYR A 48 -15.90 11.33 15.37
CA TYR A 48 -17.24 11.02 15.88
C TYR A 48 -17.25 10.61 17.36
N HIS A 49 -16.23 9.88 17.82
CA HIS A 49 -16.18 9.39 19.20
C HIS A 49 -15.28 10.22 20.11
N LYS A 50 -14.70 11.32 19.63
CA LYS A 50 -13.74 12.17 20.37
C LYS A 50 -12.68 11.36 21.11
N SER A 51 -12.31 10.21 20.53
CA SER A 51 -11.38 9.26 21.13
C SER A 51 -9.96 9.80 20.98
N THR A 52 -9.12 9.54 21.98
CA THR A 52 -7.68 9.82 21.84
C THR A 52 -7.10 8.93 20.73
N LEU A 53 -6.01 9.37 20.09
CA LEU A 53 -5.39 8.63 19.00
C LEU A 53 -5.03 7.16 19.37
N PRO A 54 -4.51 6.86 20.58
CA PRO A 54 -4.30 5.49 21.01
C PRO A 54 -5.59 4.66 21.08
N GLU A 55 -6.68 5.22 21.61
CA GLU A 55 -7.95 4.48 21.74
C GLU A 55 -8.61 4.26 20.37
N ALA A 56 -8.49 5.23 19.46
CA ALA A 56 -8.89 5.05 18.06
C ALA A 56 -8.12 3.89 17.40
N CYS A 57 -6.81 3.78 17.64
CA CYS A 57 -6.00 2.66 17.16
C CYS A 57 -6.52 1.32 17.67
N ARG A 58 -6.90 1.24 18.95
CA ARG A 58 -7.49 0.01 19.52
C ARG A 58 -8.80 -0.38 18.84
N GLN A 59 -9.71 0.57 18.66
CA GLN A 59 -11.03 0.29 18.08
C GLN A 59 -10.93 -0.08 16.60
N VAL A 60 -10.11 0.66 15.83
CA VAL A 60 -9.84 0.35 14.43
C VAL A 60 -9.07 -0.97 14.31
N GLY A 61 -8.13 -1.24 15.20
CA GLY A 61 -7.35 -2.48 15.22
C GLY A 61 -8.21 -3.74 15.35
N LYS A 62 -9.28 -3.70 16.14
CA LYS A 62 -10.26 -4.81 16.26
C LYS A 62 -11.11 -5.02 15.02
N ARG A 63 -11.29 -3.98 14.20
CA ARG A 63 -12.18 -3.97 13.02
C ARG A 63 -11.42 -4.15 11.72
N THR A 64 -10.10 -3.97 11.74
CA THR A 64 -9.23 -4.05 10.57
C THR A 64 -8.65 -5.45 10.43
N GLN A 65 -8.53 -5.92 9.19
CA GLN A 65 -7.91 -7.21 8.90
C GLN A 65 -6.39 -7.17 9.09
N GLU A 66 -5.79 -8.36 9.23
CA GLU A 66 -4.34 -8.53 9.22
C GLU A 66 -3.74 -8.01 7.90
N PRO A 67 -2.52 -7.44 7.92
CA PRO A 67 -1.61 -7.29 9.07
C PRO A 67 -1.80 -5.98 9.87
N TYR A 68 -2.72 -5.11 9.46
CA TYR A 68 -2.88 -3.79 10.09
C TYR A 68 -3.59 -3.85 11.44
N GLY A 69 -4.53 -4.79 11.60
CA GLY A 69 -5.24 -5.00 12.87
C GLY A 69 -4.30 -5.31 14.03
N SER A 70 -3.44 -6.33 13.88
CA SER A 70 -2.44 -6.69 14.89
C SER A 70 -1.44 -5.57 15.16
N ALA A 71 -1.02 -4.81 14.14
CA ALA A 71 -0.09 -3.69 14.31
C ALA A 71 -0.68 -2.57 15.20
N LEU A 72 -1.96 -2.22 14.98
CA LEU A 72 -2.66 -1.20 15.77
C LEU A 72 -2.94 -1.65 17.20
N LEU A 73 -3.29 -2.92 17.40
CA LEU A 73 -3.50 -3.49 18.73
C LEU A 73 -2.18 -3.57 19.52
N SER A 74 -1.11 -4.04 18.88
CA SER A 74 0.23 -4.10 19.48
C SER A 74 0.74 -2.71 19.90
N LEU A 75 0.43 -1.68 19.10
CA LEU A 75 0.72 -0.30 19.46
C LEU A 75 -0.02 0.13 20.74
N TYR A 76 -1.32 -0.16 20.83
CA TYR A 76 -2.10 0.19 22.02
C TYR A 76 -1.59 -0.50 23.27
N ASP A 77 -1.29 -1.80 23.19
CA ASP A 77 -0.78 -2.57 24.33
C ASP A 77 0.58 -2.04 24.79
N MET A 78 1.47 -1.70 23.85
CA MET A 78 2.78 -1.09 24.15
C MET A 78 2.65 0.25 24.89
N LEU A 79 1.69 1.09 24.52
CA LEU A 79 1.43 2.37 25.16
C LEU A 79 0.85 2.20 26.56
N ARG A 80 -0.02 1.20 26.74
CA ARG A 80 -0.65 0.88 28.02
C ARG A 80 0.34 0.33 29.04
N GLU A 81 1.33 -0.44 28.58
CA GLU A 81 2.40 -1.00 29.42
C GLU A 81 3.38 0.07 29.95
N HIS A 82 3.15 1.37 29.66
CA HIS A 82 3.97 2.49 30.14
C HIS A 82 5.47 2.29 29.86
N ASN A 83 5.81 1.75 28.69
CA ASN A 83 7.19 1.49 28.27
C ASN A 83 8.07 2.75 28.07
N GLY A 84 7.60 3.94 28.49
CA GLY A 84 8.31 5.22 28.34
C GLY A 84 8.45 5.71 26.91
N LYS A 85 8.00 4.94 25.91
CA LYS A 85 8.03 5.30 24.50
C LYS A 85 6.87 6.23 24.14
N SER A 86 7.15 7.21 23.29
CA SER A 86 6.12 8.06 22.71
C SER A 86 5.27 7.27 21.69
N PHE A 87 4.04 7.72 21.43
CA PHE A 87 3.20 7.15 20.37
C PHE A 87 3.89 7.16 19.02
N ARG A 88 4.62 8.24 18.71
CA ARG A 88 5.37 8.36 17.44
C ARG A 88 6.35 7.21 17.26
N GLU A 89 7.11 6.89 18.30
CA GLU A 89 8.11 5.80 18.27
C GLU A 89 7.43 4.44 18.17
N GLY A 90 6.41 4.21 19.00
CA GLY A 90 5.62 2.97 18.96
C GLY A 90 4.95 2.75 17.60
N TRP A 91 4.36 3.81 17.03
CA TRP A 91 3.70 3.78 15.72
C TRP A 91 4.68 3.41 14.63
N ARG A 92 5.84 4.08 14.59
CA ARG A 92 6.89 3.77 13.62
C ARG A 92 7.34 2.32 13.72
N GLU A 93 7.63 1.82 14.92
CA GLU A 93 8.11 0.46 15.13
C GLU A 93 7.08 -0.61 14.69
N ASN A 94 5.81 -0.43 15.06
CA ASN A 94 4.75 -1.38 14.71
C ASN A 94 4.40 -1.34 13.23
N MET A 95 4.29 -0.14 12.65
CA MET A 95 4.01 0.02 11.22
C MET A 95 5.19 -0.45 10.37
N GLU A 96 6.44 -0.27 10.82
CA GLU A 96 7.60 -0.77 10.09
C GLU A 96 7.61 -2.30 10.01
N LYS A 97 7.33 -2.98 11.13
CA LYS A 97 7.21 -4.45 11.16
C LYS A 97 6.12 -4.97 10.23
N CYS A 98 5.00 -4.24 10.14
CA CYS A 98 3.87 -4.55 9.26
C CYS A 98 4.23 -4.31 7.78
N LEU A 99 4.69 -3.10 7.45
CA LEU A 99 4.96 -2.65 6.08
C LEU A 99 6.15 -3.36 5.42
N LYS A 100 7.12 -3.86 6.20
CA LYS A 100 8.29 -4.58 5.69
C LYS A 100 7.92 -5.86 4.92
N LYS A 101 6.75 -6.44 5.21
CA LYS A 101 6.25 -7.65 4.54
C LYS A 101 5.36 -7.36 3.33
N LEU A 102 5.06 -6.09 3.06
CA LEU A 102 4.08 -5.67 2.06
C LEU A 102 4.75 -5.04 0.83
N PRO A 103 4.15 -5.14 -0.38
CA PRO A 103 4.67 -4.57 -1.62
C PRO A 103 4.47 -3.03 -1.73
N VAL A 104 4.91 -2.31 -0.70
CA VAL A 104 4.87 -0.84 -0.58
C VAL A 104 6.26 -0.23 -0.73
N SER A 105 6.32 0.88 -1.47
CA SER A 105 7.56 1.62 -1.71
C SER A 105 8.01 2.38 -0.46
N GLU A 106 9.29 2.72 -0.37
CA GLU A 106 9.84 3.48 0.76
C GLU A 106 9.10 4.80 0.99
N LYS A 107 8.83 5.54 -0.10
CA LYS A 107 8.06 6.79 -0.04
C LYS A 107 6.65 6.62 0.53
N GLU A 108 6.03 5.47 0.34
CA GLU A 108 4.70 5.19 0.89
C GLU A 108 4.78 4.83 2.37
N ARG A 109 5.87 4.17 2.80
CA ARG A 109 6.13 3.90 4.22
C ARG A 109 6.36 5.19 4.98
N ASP A 110 7.13 6.12 4.42
CA ASP A 110 7.38 7.43 5.03
C ASP A 110 6.08 8.20 5.25
N MET A 111 5.14 8.13 4.30
CA MET A 111 3.80 8.74 4.45
C MET A 111 3.04 8.13 5.63
N VAL A 112 3.08 6.80 5.80
CA VAL A 112 2.41 6.12 6.91
C VAL A 112 3.10 6.44 8.24
N PHE A 113 4.43 6.54 8.27
CA PHE A 113 5.17 6.91 9.48
C PHE A 113 4.87 8.33 9.95
N GLY A 114 4.63 9.25 9.01
CA GLY A 114 4.23 10.63 9.31
C GLY A 114 2.90 10.75 10.08
N VAL A 115 2.01 9.77 9.96
CA VAL A 115 0.74 9.75 10.72
C VAL A 115 0.98 9.72 12.23
N GLY A 116 2.06 9.07 12.68
CA GLY A 116 2.44 9.01 14.10
C GLY A 116 2.80 10.37 14.70
N GLU A 117 3.11 11.37 13.87
CA GLU A 117 3.40 12.73 14.32
C GLU A 117 2.13 13.51 14.67
N CYS A 118 0.97 13.03 14.23
CA CYS A 118 -0.33 13.68 14.45
C CYS A 118 -0.77 13.66 15.92
N GLU A 119 -0.27 12.73 16.74
CA GLU A 119 -0.58 12.73 18.18
C GLU A 119 -0.09 14.01 18.89
N GLY A 120 0.96 14.64 18.38
CA GLY A 120 1.57 15.81 19.01
C GLY A 120 0.73 17.09 18.95
N PHE A 121 -0.42 17.07 18.26
CA PHE A 121 -1.31 18.21 18.17
C PHE A 121 -2.33 18.19 19.31
N SER A 122 -2.34 19.24 20.14
CA SER A 122 -3.32 19.38 21.24
C SER A 122 -4.75 19.67 20.77
N ASP A 123 -4.91 20.19 19.53
CA ASP A 123 -6.20 20.49 18.92
C ASP A 123 -6.65 19.31 18.03
N PRO A 124 -7.77 18.64 18.36
CA PRO A 124 -8.32 17.55 17.55
C PRO A 124 -8.60 17.94 16.09
N ASP A 125 -8.99 19.19 15.82
CA ASP A 125 -9.25 19.64 14.44
C ASP A 125 -7.94 19.80 13.64
N MET A 126 -6.86 20.22 14.32
CA MET A 126 -5.53 20.26 13.71
C MET A 126 -4.97 18.85 13.48
N GLN A 127 -5.18 17.93 14.42
CA GLN A 127 -4.84 16.52 14.28
C GLN A 127 -5.57 15.88 13.09
N LEU A 128 -6.89 16.10 12.96
CA LEU A 128 -7.68 15.58 11.84
C LEU A 128 -7.22 16.15 10.50
N ARG A 129 -6.94 17.46 10.41
CA ARG A 129 -6.42 18.08 9.18
C ARG A 129 -5.05 17.52 8.79
N ALA A 130 -4.16 17.25 9.75
CA ALA A 130 -2.88 16.60 9.47
C ALA A 130 -3.08 15.18 8.91
N MET A 131 -4.01 14.40 9.49
CA MET A 131 -4.35 13.08 8.97
C MET A 131 -4.99 13.12 7.57
N GLU A 132 -5.83 14.12 7.30
CA GLU A 132 -6.42 14.34 5.97
C GLU A 132 -5.34 14.58 4.91
N GLN A 133 -4.29 15.35 5.23
CA GLN A 133 -3.15 15.54 4.31
C GLN A 133 -2.46 14.21 3.97
N TYR A 134 -2.18 13.37 4.97
CA TYR A 134 -1.57 12.05 4.72
C TYR A 134 -2.50 11.14 3.90
N ARG A 135 -3.81 11.20 4.15
CA ARG A 135 -4.82 10.48 3.38
C ARG A 135 -4.84 10.93 1.91
N ASP A 136 -4.74 12.22 1.65
CA ASP A 136 -4.72 12.77 0.28
C ASP A 136 -3.40 12.46 -0.45
N MET A 137 -2.27 12.45 0.27
CA MET A 137 -0.99 11.97 -0.26
C MET A 137 -1.07 10.49 -0.67
N LEU A 138 -1.68 9.64 0.16
CA LEU A 138 -1.92 8.22 -0.17
C LEU A 138 -2.86 8.08 -1.37
N GLU A 139 -3.93 8.89 -1.46
CA GLU A 139 -4.83 8.88 -2.61
C GLU A 139 -4.12 9.28 -3.91
N SER A 140 -3.27 10.31 -3.87
CA SER A 140 -2.46 10.70 -5.01
C SER A 140 -1.51 9.57 -5.46
N ARG A 141 -0.94 8.82 -4.50
CA ARG A 141 -0.13 7.63 -4.79
C ARG A 141 -0.93 6.49 -5.41
N VAL A 142 -2.14 6.22 -4.92
CA VAL A 142 -3.05 5.24 -5.52
C VAL A 142 -3.31 5.61 -6.98
N LYS A 143 -3.73 6.85 -7.26
CA LYS A 143 -3.98 7.33 -8.63
C LYS A 143 -2.75 7.20 -9.53
N THR A 144 -1.56 7.50 -9.00
CA THR A 144 -0.30 7.38 -9.74
C THR A 144 0.00 5.92 -10.11
N ARG A 145 -0.17 4.97 -9.18
CA ARG A 145 0.02 3.54 -9.47
C ARG A 145 -1.05 2.97 -10.41
N GLU A 146 -2.29 3.41 -10.29
CA GLU A 146 -3.37 3.03 -11.22
C GLU A 146 -3.04 3.47 -12.65
N ALA A 147 -2.56 4.70 -12.82
CA ALA A 147 -2.14 5.23 -14.11
C ALA A 147 -0.96 4.44 -14.70
N GLN A 148 0.02 4.07 -13.87
CA GLN A 148 1.16 3.25 -14.29
C GLN A 148 0.71 1.85 -14.75
N LEU A 149 -0.17 1.19 -14.00
CA LEU A 149 -0.76 -0.09 -14.38
C LEU A 149 -1.50 -0.02 -15.72
N HIS A 150 -2.30 1.02 -15.92
CA HIS A 150 -3.03 1.23 -17.16
C HIS A 150 -2.08 1.49 -18.35
N GLN A 151 -1.04 2.30 -18.15
CA GLN A 151 -0.03 2.59 -19.17
C GLN A 151 0.78 1.35 -19.54
N GLN A 152 1.20 0.55 -18.55
CA GLN A 152 1.89 -0.72 -18.78
C GLN A 152 1.01 -1.74 -19.50
N GLY A 153 -0.30 -1.80 -19.18
CA GLY A 153 -1.26 -2.63 -19.90
C GLY A 153 -1.33 -2.27 -21.40
N ARG A 154 -1.34 -0.98 -21.73
CA ARG A 154 -1.31 -0.51 -23.12
C ARG A 154 0.00 -0.82 -23.84
N MET A 155 1.13 -0.65 -23.17
CA MET A 155 2.45 -0.99 -23.72
C MET A 155 2.60 -2.50 -23.95
N ALA A 156 2.14 -3.34 -23.02
CA ALA A 156 2.15 -4.79 -23.16
C ALA A 156 1.29 -5.26 -24.35
N ALA A 157 0.11 -4.65 -24.54
CA ALA A 157 -0.74 -4.93 -25.70
C ALA A 157 -0.04 -4.56 -27.03
N GLY A 158 0.63 -3.40 -27.08
CA GLY A 158 1.40 -2.98 -28.26
C GLY A 158 2.58 -3.90 -28.58
N LEU A 159 3.31 -4.35 -27.57
CA LEU A 159 4.41 -5.32 -27.73
C LEU A 159 3.91 -6.69 -28.20
N GLY A 160 2.73 -7.14 -27.75
CA GLY A 160 2.12 -8.38 -28.20
C GLY A 160 1.77 -8.36 -29.70
N ILE A 161 1.23 -7.24 -30.19
CA ILE A 161 0.92 -7.07 -31.62
C ILE A 161 2.20 -7.07 -32.46
N MET A 162 3.22 -6.33 -32.04
CA MET A 162 4.53 -6.27 -32.73
C MET A 162 5.24 -7.63 -32.74
N SER A 163 5.22 -8.35 -31.61
CA SER A 163 5.71 -9.72 -31.50
C SER A 163 4.98 -10.64 -32.47
N GLY A 164 3.65 -10.62 -32.50
CA GLY A 164 2.85 -11.45 -33.40
C GLY A 164 3.14 -11.18 -34.87
N LEU A 165 3.28 -9.90 -35.26
CA LEU A 165 3.67 -9.49 -36.61
C LEU A 165 5.05 -10.02 -37.01
N LEU A 166 6.03 -9.90 -36.11
CA LEU A 166 7.39 -10.37 -36.35
C LEU A 166 7.45 -11.90 -36.51
N LEU A 167 6.60 -12.64 -35.80
CA LEU A 167 6.48 -14.09 -35.98
C LEU A 167 5.88 -14.48 -37.33
N VAL A 168 4.86 -13.76 -37.79
CA VAL A 168 4.28 -13.98 -39.12
C VAL A 168 5.35 -13.79 -40.20
N ILE A 169 6.18 -12.76 -40.08
CA ILE A 169 7.27 -12.48 -41.02
C ILE A 169 8.37 -13.56 -40.99
N ILE A 170 8.72 -14.11 -39.82
CA ILE A 170 9.73 -15.18 -39.70
C ILE A 170 9.21 -16.54 -40.21
N LEU A 171 7.90 -16.77 -40.16
CA LEU A 171 7.27 -18.04 -40.56
C LEU A 171 7.07 -18.15 -42.08
N ILE A 172 6.99 -17.02 -42.78
CA ILE A 172 7.00 -16.91 -44.25
C ILE A 172 8.43 -17.15 -44.75
#